data_AF-A0A950VJT1-F1
#
_entry.id   AF-A0A950VJT1-F1
#
_cell.length_a   1.000
_cell.length_b   1.000
_cell.length_c   1.000
_cell.angle_alpha   90.00
_cell.angle_beta   90.00
_cell.angle_gamma   90.00
#
_symmetry.space_group_name_H-M   'P 1'
#
loop_
_entity.id
_entity.type
_entity.pdbx_description
1 polymer ?
#
loop_
_entity_poly.entity_id
_entity_poly.type
_entity_poly.pdbx_seq_one_letter_code
_entity_poly.pdbx_strand_id
1 'polypeptide(L)'
;MRWAGRYVRLFLAFARFGLARELAFRGNFLVKVAVEVLWLGVLLIFYQTVFTKTTVVADWSEPQYLFFVGCYFAMEGLMETLFLENCNEFADLVRTGTLDFYLLQPIDEQFLITCRSIEWSTASNILMGGAVMVFA
;
A
#
# COMPACT_ATOMS: atom_id res chain seq x y z
N MET A 1 0.43 29.20 3.18
CA MET A 1 1.28 28.08 3.64
C MET A 1 0.95 27.51 5.04
N ARG A 2 0.38 28.27 6.00
CA ARG A 2 0.10 27.74 7.37
C ARG A 2 -0.90 26.58 7.42
N TRP A 3 -1.83 26.49 6.46
CA TRP A 3 -2.85 25.44 6.36
C TRP A 3 -2.25 24.10 5.96
N ALA A 4 -1.44 24.05 4.89
CA ALA A 4 -0.74 22.83 4.46
C ALA A 4 0.13 22.22 5.58
N GLY A 5 0.83 23.05 6.35
CA GLY A 5 1.64 22.58 7.47
C GLY A 5 0.84 22.02 8.66
N ARG A 6 -0.46 22.31 8.78
CA ARG A 6 -1.34 21.63 9.76
C ARG A 6 -1.74 20.24 9.26
N TYR A 7 -2.17 20.14 8.00
CA TYR A 7 -2.55 18.86 7.39
C TYR A 7 -1.39 17.87 7.33
N VAL A 8 -0.18 18.32 6.97
CA VAL A 8 1.01 17.45 6.98
C VAL A 8 1.33 16.96 8.39
N ARG A 9 1.21 17.82 9.41
CA ARG A 9 1.42 17.39 10.81
C ARG A 9 0.36 16.39 11.27
N LEU A 10 -0.89 16.58 10.85
CA LEU A 10 -1.98 15.66 11.15
C LEU A 10 -1.77 14.30 10.46
N PHE A 11 -1.39 14.32 9.18
CA PHE A 11 -1.03 13.12 8.42
C PHE A 11 0.12 12.35 9.09
N LEU A 12 1.19 13.05 9.48
CA LEU A 12 2.31 12.43 10.20
C LEU A 12 1.90 11.88 11.57
N ALA A 13 0.95 12.52 12.25
CA ALA A 13 0.39 11.98 13.49
C ALA A 13 -0.35 10.67 13.22
N PHE A 14 -1.23 10.61 12.21
CA PHE A 14 -1.91 9.38 11.80
C PHE A 14 -0.91 8.28 11.40
N ALA A 15 0.11 8.63 10.63
CA ALA A 15 1.17 7.72 10.23
C ALA A 15 1.88 7.12 11.45
N ARG A 16 2.25 7.95 12.43
CA ARG A 16 2.87 7.51 13.68
C ARG A 16 1.93 6.65 14.53
N PHE A 17 0.64 6.98 14.59
CA PHE A 17 -0.35 6.18 15.31
C PHE A 17 -0.58 4.81 14.65
N GLY A 18 -0.69 4.77 13.31
CA GLY A 18 -0.79 3.52 12.55
C GLY A 18 0.41 2.61 12.78
N LEU A 19 1.62 3.17 12.73
CA LEU A 19 2.85 2.43 13.00
C LEU A 19 2.88 1.87 14.43
N ALA A 20 2.50 2.69 15.43
CA ALA A 20 2.44 2.24 16.82
C ALA A 20 1.42 1.11 17.02
N ARG A 21 0.27 1.18 16.32
CA ARG A 21 -0.78 0.16 16.35
C ARG A 21 -0.28 -1.18 15.78
N GLU A 22 0.41 -1.15 14.64
CA GLU A 22 0.96 -2.35 14.02
C GLU A 22 2.11 -2.96 14.83
N LEU A 23 3.02 -2.11 15.32
CA LEU A 23 4.15 -2.56 16.15
C LEU A 23 3.73 -3.06 17.53
N ALA A 24 2.50 -2.78 17.98
CA ALA A 24 1.93 -3.40 19.16
C ALA A 24 1.66 -4.90 18.93
N PHE A 25 1.24 -5.28 17.72
CA PHE A 25 1.00 -6.67 17.29
C PHE A 25 2.06 -7.13 16.28
N ARG A 26 3.32 -7.14 16.73
CA ARG A 26 4.49 -7.50 15.90
C ARG A 26 4.35 -8.80 15.12
N GLY A 27 3.69 -9.81 15.72
CA GLY A 27 3.45 -11.09 15.05
C GLY A 27 2.56 -10.94 13.81
N ASN A 28 1.47 -10.18 13.92
CA ASN A 28 0.57 -9.91 12.79
C ASN A 28 1.29 -9.11 11.69
N PHE A 29 2.07 -8.10 12.07
CA PHE A 29 2.89 -7.33 11.13
C PHE A 29 3.87 -8.22 10.35
N LEU A 30 4.63 -9.08 11.05
CA LEU A 30 5.58 -9.99 10.40
C LEU A 30 4.90 -10.99 9.47
N VAL A 31 3.72 -11.50 9.86
CA VAL A 31 2.94 -12.41 9.01
C VAL A 31 2.46 -11.69 7.76
N LYS A 32 1.91 -10.47 7.88
CA LYS A 32 1.50 -9.66 6.72
C LYS A 32 2.66 -9.43 5.76
N VAL A 33 3.81 -8.95 6.25
CA VAL A 33 5.01 -8.74 5.42
C VAL A 33 5.49 -10.04 4.77
N ALA A 34 5.45 -11.17 5.50
CA ALA A 34 5.83 -12.46 4.93
C ALA A 34 4.87 -12.92 3.82
N VAL A 35 3.57 -12.68 3.96
CA VAL A 35 2.58 -12.97 2.91
C VAL A 35 2.89 -12.15 1.67
N GLU A 36 3.19 -10.86 1.81
CA GLU A 36 3.56 -10.01 0.67
C GLU A 36 4.85 -10.46 -0.03
N VAL A 37 5.87 -10.86 0.73
CA VAL A 37 7.11 -11.43 0.18
C VAL A 37 6.84 -12.72 -0.59
N LEU A 38 6.00 -13.59 -0.04
CA LEU A 38 5.61 -14.82 -0.73
C LEU A 38 4.81 -14.52 -2.00
N TRP A 39 3.92 -13.52 -1.96
CA TRP A 39 3.14 -13.11 -3.13
C TRP A 39 4.03 -12.60 -4.26
N LEU A 40 4.98 -11.70 -3.96
CA LEU A 40 5.98 -11.28 -4.94
C LEU A 40 6.81 -12.46 -5.48
N GLY A 41 7.22 -13.38 -4.59
CA GLY A 41 7.97 -14.57 -4.98
C GLY A 41 7.21 -15.44 -5.97
N VAL A 42 5.92 -15.70 -5.71
CA VAL A 42 5.04 -16.44 -6.63
C VAL A 42 4.93 -15.72 -7.97
N LEU A 43 4.75 -14.39 -7.96
CA LEU A 43 4.66 -13.58 -9.17
C LEU A 43 5.94 -13.64 -10.01
N LEU A 44 7.12 -13.53 -9.39
CA LEU A 44 8.42 -13.63 -10.06
C LEU A 44 8.65 -15.03 -10.64
N ILE A 45 8.38 -16.09 -9.88
CA ILE A 45 8.50 -17.48 -10.35
C ILE A 45 7.57 -17.74 -11.54
N PHE A 46 6.34 -17.22 -11.48
CA PHE A 46 5.38 -17.32 -12.56
C PHE A 46 5.94 -16.72 -13.85
N TYR A 47 6.42 -15.48 -13.79
CA TYR A 47 6.96 -14.82 -14.99
C TYR A 47 8.26 -15.44 -15.50
N GLN A 48 9.16 -15.85 -14.61
CA GLN A 48 10.37 -16.59 -15.00
C GLN A 48 10.03 -17.89 -15.74
N THR A 49 8.99 -18.60 -15.28
CA THR A 49 8.50 -19.82 -15.94
C THR A 49 7.94 -19.52 -17.34
N VAL A 50 7.24 -18.39 -17.50
CA VAL A 50 6.73 -17.93 -18.80
C VAL A 50 7.88 -17.61 -19.77
N PHE A 51 8.89 -16.86 -19.34
CA PHE A 51 10.04 -16.50 -20.18
C PHE A 51 10.94 -17.69 -20.52
N THR A 52 10.88 -18.78 -19.74
CA THR A 52 11.52 -20.06 -20.11
C THR A 52 10.87 -20.70 -21.34
N LYS A 53 9.57 -20.42 -21.58
CA LYS A 53 8.82 -20.97 -22.73
C LYS A 53 8.71 -19.99 -23.90
N THR A 54 8.93 -18.70 -23.67
CA THR A 54 8.78 -17.63 -24.67
C THR A 54 9.88 -16.59 -24.49
N THR A 55 10.61 -16.24 -25.54
CA THR A 55 11.69 -15.25 -25.45
C THR A 55 11.21 -13.80 -25.39
N VAL A 56 9.99 -13.51 -25.90
CA VAL A 56 9.42 -12.17 -25.98
C VAL A 56 7.92 -12.23 -25.75
N VAL A 57 7.40 -11.41 -24.84
CA VAL A 57 5.96 -11.28 -24.60
C VAL A 57 5.51 -9.92 -25.13
N ALA A 58 4.74 -9.90 -26.21
CA ALA A 58 4.20 -8.67 -26.81
C ALA A 58 5.26 -7.57 -27.06
N ASP A 59 6.44 -7.98 -27.56
CA ASP A 59 7.64 -7.15 -27.80
C ASP A 59 8.46 -6.75 -26.55
N TRP A 60 8.08 -7.22 -25.36
CA TRP A 60 8.83 -6.99 -24.13
C TRP A 60 9.80 -8.14 -23.86
N SER A 61 11.06 -7.77 -23.65
CA SER A 61 12.10 -8.67 -23.14
C SER A 61 11.93 -8.95 -21.65
N GLU A 62 12.53 -10.03 -21.16
CA GLU A 62 12.46 -10.45 -19.75
C GLU A 62 12.79 -9.31 -18.76
N PRO A 63 13.86 -8.50 -18.95
CA PRO A 63 14.18 -7.39 -18.04
C PRO A 63 13.11 -6.27 -18.06
N GLN A 64 12.59 -5.93 -19.24
CA GLN A 64 11.54 -4.91 -19.36
C GLN A 64 10.26 -5.32 -18.64
N TYR A 65 9.94 -6.62 -18.71
CA TYR A 65 8.78 -7.16 -18.02
C TYR A 65 8.99 -7.21 -16.49
N LEU A 66 10.19 -7.58 -16.03
CA LEU A 66 10.56 -7.52 -14.61
C LEU A 66 10.43 -6.09 -14.05
N PHE A 67 10.87 -5.09 -14.81
CA PHE A 67 10.69 -3.68 -14.43
C PHE A 67 9.21 -3.31 -14.30
N PHE A 68 8.37 -3.77 -15.25
CA PHE A 68 6.92 -3.57 -15.18
C PHE A 68 6.31 -4.22 -13.93
N VAL A 69 6.71 -5.44 -13.58
CA VAL A 69 6.27 -6.13 -12.36
C VAL A 69 6.65 -5.34 -11.11
N GLY A 70 7.88 -4.83 -11.04
CA GLY A 70 8.32 -3.99 -9.93
C GLY A 70 7.51 -2.69 -9.81
N CYS A 71 7.18 -2.06 -10.95
CA CYS A 71 6.33 -0.87 -11.01
C CYS A 71 4.89 -1.15 -10.53
N TYR A 72 4.30 -2.26 -11.00
CA TYR A 72 3.00 -2.73 -10.55
C TYR A 72 2.98 -2.91 -9.02
N PHE A 73 3.96 -3.64 -8.47
CA PHE A 73 4.03 -3.94 -7.04
C PHE A 73 4.25 -2.68 -6.18
N ALA A 74 5.05 -1.72 -6.68
CA ALA A 74 5.26 -0.46 -5.99
C ALA A 74 4.01 0.42 -6.00
N MET A 75 3.27 0.45 -7.11
CA MET A 75 2.02 1.20 -7.24
C MET A 75 0.89 0.59 -6.40
N GLU A 76 0.79 -0.75 -6.40
CA GLU A 76 -0.11 -1.52 -5.55
C GLU A 76 0.16 -1.21 -4.07
N GLY A 77 1.41 -1.35 -3.61
CA GLY A 77 1.79 -1.01 -2.24
C GLY A 77 1.46 0.43 -1.86
N LEU A 78 1.68 1.40 -2.76
CA LEU A 78 1.31 2.80 -2.51
C LEU A 78 -0.20 2.97 -2.31
N MET A 79 -0.99 2.33 -3.16
CA MET A 79 -2.45 2.39 -3.09
C MET A 79 -2.99 1.70 -1.83
N GLU A 80 -2.43 0.55 -1.48
CA GLU A 80 -2.85 -0.21 -0.30
C GLU A 80 -2.50 0.50 1.01
N THR A 81 -1.26 0.98 1.13
CA THR A 81 -0.78 1.68 2.33
C THR A 81 -1.58 2.96 2.62
N LEU A 82 -1.97 3.71 1.58
CA LEU A 82 -2.57 5.02 1.74
C LEU A 82 -4.10 5.04 1.62
N PHE A 83 -4.69 4.23 0.73
CA PHE A 83 -6.07 4.42 0.30
C PHE A 83 -6.96 3.19 0.48
N LEU A 84 -6.46 1.98 0.20
CA LEU A 84 -7.32 0.80 0.11
C LEU A 84 -8.01 0.48 1.45
N GLU A 85 -7.27 0.52 2.56
CA GLU A 85 -7.83 0.28 3.89
C GLU A 85 -8.91 1.32 4.23
N ASN A 86 -8.66 2.60 3.92
CA ASN A 86 -9.60 3.69 4.16
C ASN A 86 -10.88 3.53 3.31
N CYS A 87 -10.75 3.08 2.06
CA CYS A 87 -11.89 2.79 1.19
C CYS A 87 -12.74 1.61 1.71
N ASN A 88 -12.09 0.56 2.21
CA ASN A 88 -12.78 -0.58 2.81
C ASN A 88 -13.51 -0.17 4.10
N GLU A 89 -12.83 0.56 4.99
CA GLU A 89 -13.44 1.08 6.22
C GLU A 89 -14.59 2.04 5.93
N PHE A 90 -14.52 2.83 4.85
CA PHE A 90 -15.60 3.76 4.47
C PHE A 90 -16.94 3.05 4.27
N ALA A 91 -16.95 1.91 3.59
CA ALA A 91 -18.17 1.12 3.41
C ALA A 91 -18.78 0.70 4.76
N ASP A 92 -17.94 0.33 5.72
CA ASP A 92 -18.37 -0.03 7.08
C ASP A 92 -18.84 1.18 7.90
N LEU A 93 -18.22 2.35 7.75
CA LEU A 93 -18.66 3.59 8.39
C LEU A 93 -20.07 3.99 7.95
N VAL A 94 -20.37 3.84 6.65
CA VAL A 94 -21.71 4.06 6.10
C VAL A 94 -22.69 3.03 6.65
N ARG A 95 -22.33 1.74 6.60
CA ARG A 95 -23.18 0.64 7.06
C ARG A 95 -23.54 0.73 8.55
N THR A 96 -22.62 1.20 9.38
CA THR A 96 -22.82 1.33 10.83
C THR A 96 -23.41 2.67 11.27
N GLY A 97 -23.57 3.63 10.35
CA GLY A 97 -24.03 4.99 10.67
C GLY A 97 -23.02 5.81 11.49
N THR A 98 -21.77 5.34 11.61
CA THR A 98 -20.73 6.05 12.37
C THR A 98 -20.07 7.17 11.56
N LEU A 99 -20.34 7.23 10.26
CA LEU A 99 -19.86 8.31 9.38
C LEU A 99 -20.29 9.69 9.89
N ASP A 100 -21.50 9.82 10.45
CA ASP A 100 -22.04 11.09 10.94
C ASP A 100 -21.17 11.71 12.04
N PHE A 101 -20.51 10.89 12.87
CA PHE A 101 -19.58 11.38 13.88
C PHE A 101 -18.32 12.02 13.28
N TYR A 102 -17.88 11.52 12.12
CA TYR A 102 -16.72 12.07 11.41
C TYR A 102 -17.07 13.38 10.70
N LEU A 103 -18.29 13.50 10.16
CA LEU A 103 -18.78 14.73 9.53
C LEU A 103 -18.96 15.90 10.51
N LEU A 104 -19.10 15.62 11.81
CA LEU A 104 -19.20 16.65 12.86
C LEU A 104 -17.84 17.17 13.35
N GLN A 105 -16.73 16.56 12.93
CA GLN A 105 -15.39 16.99 13.34
C GLN A 105 -14.98 18.27 12.61
N PRO A 106 -14.30 19.23 13.27
CA PRO A 106 -13.92 20.51 12.65
C PRO A 106 -12.65 20.36 11.78
N ILE A 107 -12.65 19.39 10.87
CA ILE A 107 -11.58 19.06 9.91
C ILE A 107 -12.26 18.72 8.59
N ASP A 108 -11.59 19.02 7.47
CA ASP A 108 -12.03 18.59 6.14
C ASP A 108 -12.35 17.09 6.11
N GLU A 109 -13.60 16.76 5.77
CA GLU A 109 -14.15 15.42 5.89
C GLU A 109 -13.52 14.48 4.86
N GLN A 110 -13.21 15.00 3.67
CA GLN A 110 -12.56 14.24 2.61
C GLN A 110 -11.15 13.83 3.02
N PHE A 111 -10.35 14.76 3.53
CA PHE A 111 -9.01 14.44 4.03
C PHE A 111 -9.06 13.41 5.16
N LEU A 112 -10.02 13.56 6.08
CA LEU A 112 -10.13 12.70 7.23
C LEU A 112 -10.57 11.28 6.84
N ILE A 113 -11.53 11.13 5.92
CA ILE A 113 -11.99 9.81 5.48
C ILE A 113 -10.91 9.10 4.66
N THR A 114 -10.18 9.81 3.81
CA THR A 114 -9.23 9.20 2.86
C THR A 114 -7.86 8.90 3.47
N CYS A 115 -7.40 9.66 4.47
CA CYS A 115 -6.02 9.57 5.00
C CYS A 115 -5.93 9.19 6.48
N ARG A 116 -7.00 8.64 7.08
CA ARG A 116 -7.06 8.36 8.52
C ARG A 116 -6.18 7.19 8.95
N SER A 117 -6.24 6.09 8.21
CA SER A 117 -5.51 4.86 8.50
C SER A 117 -4.38 4.71 7.49
N ILE A 118 -3.16 4.49 7.97
CA ILE A 118 -2.01 4.14 7.13
C ILE A 118 -1.59 2.75 7.55
N GLU A 119 -1.65 1.80 6.60
CA GLU A 119 -1.21 0.43 6.80
C GLU A 119 0.26 0.31 6.40
N TRP A 120 1.14 0.22 7.39
CA TRP A 120 2.58 0.15 7.19
C TRP A 120 3.04 -1.24 6.76
N SER A 121 2.24 -2.28 6.98
CA SER A 121 2.57 -3.64 6.52
C SER A 121 2.77 -3.69 5.01
N THR A 122 1.88 -3.07 4.22
CA THR A 122 1.96 -3.04 2.75
C THR A 122 2.96 -2.01 2.22
N ALA A 123 3.50 -1.13 3.08
CA ALA A 123 4.55 -0.20 2.68
C ALA A 123 5.85 -0.95 2.30
N SER A 124 6.03 -2.20 2.78
CA SER A 124 7.13 -3.06 2.32
C SER A 124 7.06 -3.34 0.82
N ASN A 125 5.87 -3.37 0.23
CA ASN A 125 5.68 -3.67 -1.20
C ASN A 125 6.29 -2.58 -2.07
N ILE A 126 6.25 -1.32 -1.62
CA ILE A 126 6.90 -0.19 -2.30
C ILE A 126 8.41 -0.41 -2.35
N LEU A 127 9.01 -0.84 -1.24
CA LEU A 127 10.45 -1.12 -1.16
C LEU A 127 10.83 -2.33 -2.00
N MET A 128 10.02 -3.39 -1.94
CA MET A 128 10.25 -4.63 -2.70
C MET A 128 10.10 -4.40 -4.21
N GLY A 129 9.05 -3.71 -4.65
CA GLY A 129 8.86 -3.31 -6.05
C GLY A 129 10.00 -2.41 -6.54
N GLY A 130 10.45 -1.48 -5.69
CA GLY A 130 11.66 -0.68 -5.91
C GLY A 130 12.92 -1.52 -6.13
N ALA A 131 13.14 -2.53 -5.29
CA ALA A 131 14.26 -3.44 -5.41
C ALA A 131 14.22 -4.26 -6.71
N VAL A 132 13.02 -4.74 -7.11
CA VAL A 132 12.84 -5.45 -8.39
C VAL A 132 13.13 -4.53 -9.57
N MET A 133 12.67 -3.27 -9.54
CA MET A 133 12.95 -2.29 -10.60
C MET A 133 14.45 -1.96 -10.75
N VAL A 134 15.23 -1.98 -9.66
CA VAL A 134 16.69 -1.75 -9.72
C VAL A 134 17.44 -3.00 -10.21
N PHE A 135 16.89 -4.19 -9.97
CA PHE A 135 17.47 -5.45 -10.40
C PHE A 135 17.22 -5.75 -11.90
N ALA A 136 16.08 -5.30 -12.42
CA ALA A 136 15.67 -5.45 -13.82
C ALA A 136 16.56 -4.63 -14.77
#